data_AF-A0A7X6WRC2-F1
#
_entry.id   AF-A0A7X6WRC2-F1
#
_cell.length_a   1.000
_cell.length_b   1.000
_cell.length_c   1.000
_cell.angle_alpha   90.00
_cell.angle_beta   90.00
_cell.angle_gamma   90.00
#
_symmetry.space_group_name_H-M   'P 1'
#
loop_
_entity.id
_entity.type
_entity.pdbx_description
1 polymer ?
#
loop_
_entity_poly.entity_id
_entity_poly.type
_entity_poly.pdbx_seq_one_letter_code
_entity_poly.pdbx_strand_id
1 'polypeptide(L)'
;MAPSFVWAGDICYVDKDAEGSGDGSGDKPYKKISKAIEDDKCKEVKVSNGTYSESLVLKKSQKLNGSNRDKTVIEGKLIMQNNSEIGKVTVYGGIEIEEGADAEIDNAEVKKANIGILTSGGGKLVINDTVITDNRKGLYIQKGKNIKITNCKIYKNAEEGLDIRADVSGSINNNQIYENGESGIEVILGKSELDILNNDINRNDSSGIAAQFYTDTDKLGNVHIKNNIISKNSNYGLDCKAPSGGEGKPKGYWSDSMELNSNKVFENKKKDFATACKFDEDKIADATKTKEEREAELAALEEKERQEALSVLEKEKKLQLEAQKAEEERIAKIDAEEKAIIDNLSKEVEAMLTDGKNLEEKIKNRSAWTKFFIGEDYKTVIILEENLTGYGEKIELMEDRKNNIADENILSEVNEQILNLKEKREDLVNFLDSREERFSLLGWFLRRFNL
;
A
#
# COMPACT_ATOMS: atom_id res chain seq x y z
N MET A 1 -44.68 51.89 -17.03
CA MET A 1 -43.86 50.95 -16.24
C MET A 1 -44.81 49.95 -15.60
N ALA A 2 -44.88 48.73 -16.14
CA ALA A 2 -45.57 47.63 -15.47
C ALA A 2 -44.69 47.19 -14.30
N PRO A 3 -45.23 46.97 -13.08
CA PRO A 3 -44.42 46.48 -11.99
C PRO A 3 -44.03 45.02 -12.29
N SER A 4 -42.74 44.77 -12.37
CA SER A 4 -42.17 43.43 -12.40
C SER A 4 -42.45 42.76 -11.04
N PHE A 5 -43.40 41.84 -11.00
CA PHE A 5 -43.57 40.95 -9.86
C PHE A 5 -42.45 39.93 -9.88
N VAL A 6 -41.49 40.10 -8.96
CA VAL A 6 -40.59 39.02 -8.57
C VAL A 6 -41.45 37.97 -7.88
N TRP A 7 -41.59 36.78 -8.47
CA TRP A 7 -42.27 35.66 -7.84
C TRP A 7 -41.43 35.19 -6.64
N ALA A 8 -41.78 35.66 -5.45
CA ALA A 8 -41.18 35.24 -4.18
C ALA A 8 -41.84 33.96 -3.61
N GLY A 9 -42.47 33.14 -4.46
CA GLY A 9 -43.41 32.11 -4.04
C GLY A 9 -42.84 30.69 -4.12
N ASP A 10 -41.83 30.38 -3.30
CA ASP A 10 -41.44 29.00 -2.99
C ASP A 10 -41.54 28.71 -1.48
N ILE A 11 -41.51 29.74 -0.62
CA ILE A 11 -41.51 29.58 0.84
C ILE A 11 -42.85 30.06 1.41
N CYS A 12 -43.50 29.21 2.18
CA CYS A 12 -44.70 29.52 2.93
C CYS A 12 -44.44 29.40 4.44
N TYR A 13 -45.04 30.30 5.21
CA TYR A 13 -44.91 30.35 6.67
C TYR A 13 -46.17 29.82 7.33
N VAL A 14 -46.01 29.05 8.40
CA VAL A 14 -47.09 28.50 9.22
C VAL A 14 -46.91 28.95 10.66
N ASP A 15 -47.96 29.53 11.24
CA ASP A 15 -48.00 29.92 12.64
C ASP A 15 -49.36 29.56 13.24
N LYS A 16 -49.37 28.75 14.31
CA LYS A 16 -50.63 28.32 14.95
C LYS A 16 -51.43 29.50 15.52
N ASP A 17 -50.77 30.61 15.82
CA ASP A 17 -51.36 31.81 16.39
C ASP A 17 -51.79 32.80 15.30
N ALA A 18 -51.62 32.46 14.02
CA ALA A 18 -52.10 33.26 12.90
C ALA A 18 -53.62 33.51 12.94
N GLU A 19 -54.02 34.72 12.55
CA GLU A 19 -55.41 35.13 12.43
C GLU A 19 -55.96 34.82 11.03
N GLY A 20 -57.17 34.26 10.97
CA GLY A 20 -57.86 33.95 9.71
C GLY A 20 -57.19 32.81 8.92
N SER A 21 -57.38 32.82 7.60
CA SER A 21 -56.88 31.76 6.73
C SER A 21 -55.41 31.91 6.33
N GLY A 22 -54.83 33.11 6.44
CA GLY A 22 -53.49 33.43 5.92
C GLY A 22 -53.38 33.31 4.40
N ASP A 23 -52.31 33.86 3.83
CA ASP A 23 -51.90 33.61 2.44
C ASP A 23 -50.54 32.89 2.34
N GLY A 24 -49.95 32.55 3.49
CA GLY A 24 -48.66 31.85 3.60
C GLY A 24 -47.45 32.77 3.53
N SER A 25 -47.64 34.08 3.32
CA SER A 25 -46.54 35.05 3.44
C SER A 25 -46.07 35.20 4.88
N GLY A 26 -44.90 35.81 5.09
CA GLY A 26 -44.40 36.11 6.44
C GLY A 26 -45.32 37.04 7.24
N ASP A 27 -46.03 37.94 6.57
CA ASP A 27 -46.96 38.89 7.22
C ASP A 27 -48.32 38.23 7.54
N LYS A 28 -48.72 37.23 6.75
CA LYS A 28 -50.01 36.51 6.90
C LYS A 28 -49.79 35.00 6.78
N PRO A 29 -49.09 34.39 7.76
CA PRO A 29 -48.79 32.96 7.73
C PRO A 29 -50.07 32.11 7.73
N TYR A 30 -49.97 30.91 7.18
CA TYR A 30 -51.03 29.91 7.32
C TYR A 30 -51.16 29.46 8.77
N LYS A 31 -52.40 29.19 9.21
CA LYS A 31 -52.64 28.69 10.57
C LYS A 31 -52.31 27.20 10.75
N LYS A 32 -52.42 26.44 9.65
CA LYS A 32 -52.29 24.97 9.61
C LYS A 32 -51.17 24.55 8.68
N ILE A 33 -50.47 23.48 9.02
CA ILE A 33 -49.43 22.92 8.15
C ILE A 33 -50.08 22.30 6.91
N SER A 34 -51.19 21.58 7.08
CA SER A 34 -51.97 20.98 5.99
C SER A 34 -52.31 21.98 4.88
N LYS A 35 -52.72 23.20 5.27
CA LYS A 35 -53.05 24.24 4.31
C LYS A 35 -51.86 24.70 3.47
N ALA A 36 -50.67 24.79 4.09
CA ALA A 36 -49.45 25.18 3.41
C ALA A 36 -48.99 24.08 2.45
N ILE A 37 -49.01 22.80 2.88
CA ILE A 37 -48.53 21.69 2.04
C ILE A 37 -49.47 21.40 0.85
N GLU A 38 -50.76 21.71 0.98
CA GLU A 38 -51.75 21.59 -0.10
C GLU A 38 -51.63 22.70 -1.16
N ASP A 39 -51.08 23.87 -0.81
CA ASP A 39 -50.91 24.98 -1.76
C ASP A 39 -49.69 24.73 -2.67
N ASP A 40 -49.94 24.59 -3.97
CA ASP A 40 -48.93 24.20 -4.95
C ASP A 40 -47.77 25.20 -5.09
N LYS A 41 -47.95 26.45 -4.63
CA LYS A 41 -46.89 27.46 -4.58
C LYS A 41 -45.89 27.22 -3.44
N CYS A 42 -46.24 26.44 -2.44
CA CYS A 42 -45.41 26.22 -1.26
C CYS A 42 -44.47 25.02 -1.49
N LYS A 43 -43.24 25.28 -1.93
CA LYS A 43 -42.20 24.24 -2.07
C LYS A 43 -41.46 24.00 -0.76
N GLU A 44 -41.27 25.05 0.03
CA GLU A 44 -40.73 25.01 1.38
C GLU A 44 -41.78 25.57 2.35
N VAL A 45 -42.01 24.85 3.44
CA VAL A 45 -42.93 25.25 4.52
C VAL A 45 -42.12 25.47 5.79
N LYS A 46 -42.09 26.71 6.28
CA LYS A 46 -41.42 27.10 7.53
C LYS A 46 -42.45 27.21 8.65
N VAL A 47 -42.26 26.45 9.72
CA VAL A 47 -43.26 26.31 10.79
C VAL A 47 -42.74 26.95 12.08
N SER A 48 -43.50 27.90 12.62
CA SER A 48 -43.26 28.50 13.93
C SER A 48 -43.37 27.46 15.05
N ASN A 49 -42.82 27.80 16.22
CA ASN A 49 -43.00 26.96 17.41
C ASN A 49 -44.48 26.79 17.74
N GLY A 50 -44.87 25.58 18.09
CA GLY A 50 -46.25 25.24 18.38
C GLY A 50 -46.51 23.75 18.26
N THR A 51 -47.67 23.33 18.76
CA THR A 51 -48.19 21.99 18.54
C THR A 51 -49.27 22.05 17.46
N TYR A 52 -49.11 21.22 16.44
CA TYR A 52 -49.96 21.12 15.28
C TYR A 52 -50.53 19.70 15.21
N SER A 53 -51.76 19.52 15.69
CA SER A 53 -52.45 18.22 15.73
C SER A 53 -53.12 17.93 14.39
N GLU A 54 -52.33 17.42 13.44
CA GLU A 54 -52.70 17.18 12.06
C GLU A 54 -51.91 15.98 11.49
N SER A 55 -52.56 15.13 10.70
CA SER A 55 -51.84 14.16 9.84
C SER A 55 -51.51 14.82 8.50
N LEU A 56 -50.30 14.57 8.00
CA LEU A 56 -49.75 15.32 6.87
C LEU A 56 -49.27 14.39 5.75
N VAL A 57 -49.39 14.86 4.51
CA VAL A 57 -48.81 14.22 3.32
C VAL A 57 -47.93 15.25 2.62
N LEU A 58 -46.61 15.13 2.81
CA LEU A 58 -45.62 16.02 2.22
C LEU A 58 -45.44 15.65 0.74
N LYS A 59 -45.88 16.55 -0.15
CA LYS A 59 -45.89 16.30 -1.60
C LYS A 59 -44.47 16.13 -2.14
N LYS A 60 -44.36 15.58 -3.36
CA LYS A 60 -43.07 15.40 -4.05
C LYS A 60 -42.23 16.69 -4.04
N SER A 61 -40.95 16.54 -3.70
CA SER A 61 -39.96 17.62 -3.63
C SER A 61 -40.30 18.75 -2.65
N GLN A 62 -41.23 18.55 -1.73
CA GLN A 62 -41.61 19.55 -0.74
C GLN A 62 -40.75 19.43 0.53
N LYS A 63 -40.43 20.58 1.13
CA LYS A 63 -39.62 20.68 2.35
C LYS A 63 -40.46 21.21 3.50
N LEU A 64 -40.36 20.60 4.67
CA LEU A 64 -41.02 21.06 5.91
C LEU A 64 -39.99 21.29 7.00
N ASN A 65 -39.76 22.55 7.35
CA ASN A 65 -38.77 22.95 8.34
C ASN A 65 -39.41 23.65 9.52
N GLY A 66 -39.27 23.06 10.71
CA GLY A 66 -39.64 23.74 11.94
C GLY A 66 -38.60 24.80 12.34
N SER A 67 -39.03 25.74 13.17
CA SER A 67 -38.13 26.74 13.74
C SER A 67 -37.20 26.16 14.82
N ASN A 68 -37.63 25.08 15.48
CA ASN A 68 -36.88 24.37 16.51
C ASN A 68 -37.43 22.96 16.72
N ARG A 69 -36.55 21.94 16.71
CA ARG A 69 -36.91 20.52 16.87
C ARG A 69 -37.82 20.25 18.06
N ASP A 70 -37.47 20.76 19.23
CA ASP A 70 -38.13 20.41 20.49
C ASP A 70 -39.42 21.23 20.73
N LYS A 71 -39.68 22.24 19.90
CA LYS A 71 -40.80 23.19 20.07
C LYS A 71 -41.76 23.24 18.89
N THR A 72 -41.38 22.70 17.75
CA THR A 72 -42.25 22.57 16.57
C THR A 72 -42.74 21.13 16.52
N VAL A 73 -43.94 20.89 17.04
CA VAL A 73 -44.48 19.56 17.28
C VAL A 73 -45.62 19.28 16.32
N ILE A 74 -45.54 18.15 15.62
CA ILE A 74 -46.60 17.61 14.76
C ILE A 74 -47.20 16.40 15.49
N GLU A 75 -48.48 16.47 15.82
CA GLU A 75 -49.23 15.37 16.42
C GLU A 75 -50.12 14.71 15.37
N GLY A 76 -49.55 13.73 14.68
CA GLY A 76 -50.21 13.01 13.60
C GLY A 76 -49.21 12.29 12.73
N LYS A 77 -49.71 11.32 11.96
CA LYS A 77 -48.88 10.56 11.01
C LYS A 77 -48.39 11.50 9.91
N LEU A 78 -47.11 11.40 9.57
CA LEU A 78 -46.51 12.11 8.43
C LEU A 78 -46.20 11.12 7.31
N ILE A 79 -46.70 11.37 6.11
CA ILE A 79 -46.38 10.61 4.90
C ILE A 79 -45.46 11.48 4.02
N MET A 80 -44.36 10.91 3.57
CA MET A 80 -43.34 11.57 2.76
C MET A 80 -43.31 10.99 1.34
N GLN A 81 -43.63 11.82 0.35
CA GLN A 81 -43.52 11.46 -1.07
C GLN A 81 -42.08 11.65 -1.58
N ASN A 82 -41.84 11.25 -2.83
CA ASN A 82 -40.52 11.27 -3.44
C ASN A 82 -39.82 12.63 -3.37
N ASN A 83 -38.54 12.62 -3.00
CA ASN A 83 -37.66 13.78 -2.80
C ASN A 83 -38.16 14.77 -1.73
N SER A 84 -39.01 14.35 -0.80
CA SER A 84 -39.47 15.23 0.27
C SER A 84 -38.50 15.25 1.45
N GLU A 85 -38.47 16.38 2.16
CA GLU A 85 -37.49 16.63 3.23
C GLU A 85 -38.19 17.19 4.46
N ILE A 86 -37.81 16.73 5.64
CA ILE A 86 -38.20 17.37 6.90
C ILE A 86 -36.99 17.72 7.75
N GLY A 87 -37.14 18.78 8.54
CA GLY A 87 -36.20 18.99 9.63
C GLY A 87 -36.68 19.93 10.73
N LYS A 88 -35.96 19.89 11.85
CA LYS A 88 -36.25 20.72 13.05
C LYS A 88 -37.68 20.59 13.55
N VAL A 89 -38.23 19.37 13.53
CA VAL A 89 -39.57 19.06 14.04
C VAL A 89 -39.55 17.85 14.97
N THR A 90 -40.49 17.81 15.90
CA THR A 90 -40.87 16.59 16.62
C THR A 90 -42.15 16.02 16.00
N VAL A 91 -42.16 14.74 15.64
CA VAL A 91 -43.32 14.04 15.08
C VAL A 91 -43.80 12.98 16.05
N TYR A 92 -45.05 13.12 16.49
CA TYR A 92 -45.81 12.09 17.21
C TYR A 92 -46.68 11.32 16.22
N GLY A 93 -46.58 9.99 16.20
CA GLY A 93 -47.40 9.14 15.33
C GLY A 93 -46.67 8.54 14.12
N GLY A 94 -45.39 8.86 13.96
CA GLY A 94 -44.47 8.21 13.03
C GLY A 94 -44.47 8.80 11.62
N ILE A 95 -43.47 8.37 10.86
CA ILE A 95 -43.19 8.82 9.48
C ILE A 95 -43.28 7.60 8.57
N GLU A 96 -44.05 7.71 7.49
CA GLU A 96 -44.09 6.71 6.43
C GLU A 96 -43.52 7.30 5.13
N ILE A 97 -42.51 6.63 4.58
CA ILE A 97 -41.94 6.95 3.28
C ILE A 97 -42.68 6.13 2.23
N GLU A 98 -43.27 6.80 1.25
CA GLU A 98 -44.01 6.14 0.16
C GLU A 98 -43.14 5.14 -0.61
N GLU A 99 -43.81 4.22 -1.30
CA GLU A 99 -43.15 3.16 -2.07
C GLU A 99 -42.18 3.74 -3.11
N GLY A 100 -40.91 3.31 -3.03
CA GLY A 100 -39.87 3.74 -3.97
C GLY A 100 -39.40 5.18 -3.81
N ALA A 101 -39.89 5.91 -2.79
CA ALA A 101 -39.58 7.31 -2.60
C ALA A 101 -38.20 7.54 -1.99
N ASP A 102 -37.54 8.59 -2.48
CA ASP A 102 -36.40 9.23 -1.83
C ASP A 102 -36.89 10.19 -0.73
N ALA A 103 -36.24 10.21 0.43
CA ALA A 103 -36.59 11.09 1.55
C ALA A 103 -35.39 11.49 2.41
N GLU A 104 -35.45 12.70 2.98
CA GLU A 104 -34.45 13.22 3.92
C GLU A 104 -35.09 13.68 5.23
N ILE A 105 -34.52 13.24 6.35
CA ILE A 105 -34.96 13.61 7.70
C ILE A 105 -33.73 14.14 8.45
N ASP A 106 -33.71 15.43 8.75
CA ASP A 106 -32.58 16.09 9.42
C ASP A 106 -32.99 16.79 10.71
N ASN A 107 -32.23 16.59 11.79
CA ASN A 107 -32.46 17.26 13.08
C ASN A 107 -33.92 17.17 13.56
N ALA A 108 -34.50 15.96 13.52
CA ALA A 108 -35.86 15.68 13.92
C ALA A 108 -35.92 14.84 15.20
N GLU A 109 -37.10 14.73 15.79
CA GLU A 109 -37.42 13.72 16.81
C GLU A 109 -38.69 12.96 16.40
N VAL A 110 -38.66 11.63 16.45
CA VAL A 110 -39.79 10.76 16.07
C VAL A 110 -40.12 9.83 17.22
N LYS A 111 -41.33 9.98 17.78
CA LYS A 111 -41.73 9.24 18.99
C LYS A 111 -43.21 8.89 19.08
N LYS A 112 -43.53 7.99 20.01
CA LYS A 112 -44.90 7.55 20.34
C LYS A 112 -45.67 7.03 19.13
N ALA A 113 -44.99 6.26 18.28
CA ALA A 113 -45.58 5.61 17.11
C ALA A 113 -45.53 4.08 17.23
N ASN A 114 -46.36 3.40 16.45
CA ASN A 114 -46.23 1.96 16.27
C ASN A 114 -44.93 1.60 15.53
N ILE A 115 -44.55 2.39 14.54
CA ILE A 115 -43.24 2.35 13.90
C ILE A 115 -42.79 3.81 13.77
N GLY A 116 -41.61 4.14 14.29
CA GLY A 116 -41.08 5.49 14.20
C GLY A 116 -40.93 5.93 12.75
N ILE A 117 -40.12 5.19 11.98
CA ILE A 117 -39.94 5.44 10.54
C ILE A 117 -40.17 4.14 9.77
N LEU A 118 -41.18 4.13 8.91
CA LEU A 118 -41.51 3.04 8.00
C LEU A 118 -41.13 3.41 6.58
N THR A 119 -40.44 2.52 5.87
CA THR A 119 -40.22 2.65 4.42
C THR A 119 -41.04 1.62 3.66
N SER A 120 -41.27 1.86 2.37
CA SER A 120 -41.82 0.87 1.43
C SER A 120 -41.01 0.87 0.14
N GLY A 121 -40.78 -0.33 -0.43
CA GLY A 121 -40.01 -0.50 -1.66
C GLY A 121 -38.59 0.06 -1.59
N GLY A 122 -38.00 0.32 -2.77
CA GLY A 122 -36.67 0.90 -2.90
C GLY A 122 -36.61 2.41 -2.63
N GLY A 123 -35.67 3.08 -3.28
CA GLY A 123 -35.40 4.51 -3.10
C GLY A 123 -34.37 4.78 -2.00
N LYS A 124 -34.05 6.05 -1.80
CA LYS A 124 -33.01 6.53 -0.90
C LYS A 124 -33.62 7.09 0.39
N LEU A 125 -33.08 6.73 1.54
CA LEU A 125 -33.44 7.33 2.82
C LEU A 125 -32.18 7.92 3.48
N VAL A 126 -32.19 9.23 3.70
CA VAL A 126 -31.14 9.91 4.46
C VAL A 126 -31.72 10.35 5.80
N ILE A 127 -31.09 9.96 6.90
CA ILE A 127 -31.44 10.40 8.25
C ILE A 127 -30.19 10.93 8.91
N ASN A 128 -30.23 12.18 9.37
CA ASN A 128 -29.13 12.83 10.07
C ASN A 128 -29.60 13.53 11.35
N ASP A 129 -28.77 13.51 12.39
CA ASP A 129 -28.95 14.23 13.66
C ASP A 129 -30.35 14.05 14.29
N THR A 130 -30.94 12.86 14.11
CA THR A 130 -32.34 12.59 14.46
C THR A 130 -32.45 11.66 15.67
N VAL A 131 -33.46 11.92 16.51
CA VAL A 131 -33.79 11.10 17.67
C VAL A 131 -35.01 10.23 17.35
N ILE A 132 -34.89 8.90 17.50
CA ILE A 132 -35.99 7.95 17.29
C ILE A 132 -36.19 7.14 18.58
N THR A 133 -37.28 7.43 19.30
CA THR A 133 -37.45 6.92 20.67
C THR A 133 -38.90 6.70 21.06
N ASP A 134 -39.15 5.87 22.07
CA ASP A 134 -40.50 5.60 22.60
C ASP A 134 -41.52 5.14 21.54
N ASN A 135 -41.06 4.42 20.52
CA ASN A 135 -41.91 3.75 19.53
C ASN A 135 -42.02 2.26 19.86
N ARG A 136 -42.93 1.51 19.20
CA ARG A 136 -42.83 0.05 19.25
C ARG A 136 -41.58 -0.42 18.49
N LYS A 137 -41.50 -0.22 17.17
CA LYS A 137 -40.22 -0.33 16.41
C LYS A 137 -39.64 1.05 16.15
N GLY A 138 -38.32 1.20 16.23
CA GLY A 138 -37.64 2.45 15.88
C GLY A 138 -37.75 2.75 14.38
N LEU A 139 -37.02 1.97 13.57
CA LEU A 139 -37.11 2.01 12.10
C LEU A 139 -37.44 0.64 11.53
N TYR A 140 -38.27 0.62 10.50
CA TYR A 140 -38.54 -0.58 9.70
C TYR A 140 -38.21 -0.34 8.23
N ILE A 141 -37.06 -0.87 7.82
CA ILE A 141 -36.46 -0.63 6.50
C ILE A 141 -36.79 -1.80 5.58
N GLN A 142 -37.57 -1.51 4.53
CA GLN A 142 -38.04 -2.50 3.57
C GLN A 142 -36.98 -2.82 2.51
N LYS A 143 -37.22 -3.93 1.82
CA LYS A 143 -36.32 -4.50 0.81
C LYS A 143 -36.00 -3.50 -0.30
N GLY A 144 -34.74 -3.42 -0.71
CA GLY A 144 -34.30 -2.60 -1.85
C GLY A 144 -33.94 -1.16 -1.51
N LYS A 145 -34.03 -0.74 -0.25
CA LYS A 145 -33.74 0.64 0.16
C LYS A 145 -32.23 0.92 0.13
N ASN A 146 -31.86 2.13 -0.27
CA ASN A 146 -30.51 2.67 -0.06
C ASN A 146 -30.55 3.64 1.13
N ILE A 147 -29.81 3.35 2.19
CA ILE A 147 -29.88 4.10 3.44
C ILE A 147 -28.60 4.85 3.76
N LYS A 148 -28.73 6.03 4.38
CA LYS A 148 -27.65 6.73 5.07
C LYS A 148 -28.17 7.24 6.40
N ILE A 149 -27.81 6.58 7.49
CA ILE A 149 -28.26 6.91 8.85
C ILE A 149 -27.03 7.35 9.65
N THR A 150 -26.98 8.65 9.98
CA THR A 150 -25.81 9.25 10.63
C THR A 150 -26.15 10.09 11.84
N ASN A 151 -25.29 10.05 12.87
CA ASN A 151 -25.37 10.91 14.06
C ASN A 151 -26.73 10.83 14.80
N CYS A 152 -27.43 9.71 14.68
CA CYS A 152 -28.75 9.52 15.26
C CYS A 152 -28.66 8.91 16.67
N LYS A 153 -29.73 9.13 17.45
CA LYS A 153 -29.97 8.43 18.73
C LYS A 153 -31.22 7.58 18.60
N ILE A 154 -31.09 6.26 18.71
CA ILE A 154 -32.17 5.31 18.50
C ILE A 154 -32.31 4.45 19.77
N TYR A 155 -33.27 4.80 20.61
CA TYR A 155 -33.32 4.25 21.97
C TYR A 155 -34.72 4.16 22.56
N LYS A 156 -34.91 3.26 23.54
CA LYS A 156 -36.20 3.06 24.24
C LYS A 156 -37.38 2.77 23.30
N ASN A 157 -37.10 2.13 22.17
CA ASN A 157 -38.15 1.52 21.37
C ASN A 157 -38.50 0.16 22.00
N ALA A 158 -39.78 -0.21 22.00
CA ALA A 158 -40.25 -1.40 22.70
C ALA A 158 -39.77 -2.72 22.08
N GLU A 159 -39.40 -2.69 20.79
CA GLU A 159 -38.84 -3.81 20.02
C GLU A 159 -37.46 -3.41 19.49
N GLU A 160 -37.17 -3.57 18.19
CA GLU A 160 -35.86 -3.28 17.63
C GLU A 160 -35.63 -1.77 17.43
N GLY A 161 -34.36 -1.36 17.55
CA GLY A 161 -33.94 -0.02 17.12
C GLY A 161 -34.07 0.13 15.61
N LEU A 162 -33.41 -0.76 14.86
CA LEU A 162 -33.50 -0.86 13.40
C LEU A 162 -33.86 -2.30 13.00
N ASP A 163 -34.96 -2.48 12.28
CA ASP A 163 -35.34 -3.74 11.62
C ASP A 163 -35.16 -3.58 10.10
N ILE A 164 -34.19 -4.31 9.53
CA ILE A 164 -33.71 -4.14 8.16
C ILE A 164 -33.96 -5.41 7.36
N ARG A 165 -34.78 -5.30 6.31
CA ARG A 165 -35.05 -6.38 5.36
C ARG A 165 -33.85 -6.62 4.43
N ALA A 166 -33.92 -7.72 3.67
CA ALA A 166 -32.90 -8.12 2.70
C ALA A 166 -32.74 -7.08 1.57
N ASP A 167 -31.67 -7.18 0.78
CA ASP A 167 -31.44 -6.36 -0.42
C ASP A 167 -31.37 -4.85 -0.09
N VAL A 168 -30.94 -4.49 1.11
CA VAL A 168 -30.75 -3.09 1.53
C VAL A 168 -29.27 -2.72 1.35
N SER A 169 -29.01 -1.52 0.87
CA SER A 169 -27.66 -0.99 0.64
C SER A 169 -27.41 0.30 1.41
N GLY A 170 -26.14 0.66 1.62
CA GLY A 170 -25.75 1.97 2.17
C GLY A 170 -25.07 1.88 3.53
N SER A 171 -25.32 2.83 4.43
CA SER A 171 -24.54 2.97 5.68
C SER A 171 -25.35 3.37 6.91
N ILE A 172 -24.90 2.85 8.06
CA ILE A 172 -25.33 3.17 9.42
C ILE A 172 -24.08 3.56 10.18
N ASN A 173 -23.85 4.86 10.36
CA ASN A 173 -22.56 5.38 10.81
C ASN A 173 -22.68 6.40 11.96
N ASN A 174 -21.81 6.31 12.97
CA ASN A 174 -21.73 7.26 14.09
C ASN A 174 -23.06 7.41 14.88
N ASN A 175 -23.82 6.34 15.06
CA ASN A 175 -25.09 6.39 15.80
C ASN A 175 -24.95 5.85 17.24
N GLN A 176 -25.85 6.29 18.13
CA GLN A 176 -26.03 5.73 19.46
C GLN A 176 -27.33 4.90 19.48
N ILE A 177 -27.22 3.58 19.66
CA ILE A 177 -28.33 2.63 19.54
C ILE A 177 -28.43 1.82 20.84
N TYR A 178 -29.36 2.18 21.72
CA TYR A 178 -29.33 1.66 23.10
C TYR A 178 -30.69 1.52 23.75
N GLU A 179 -30.79 0.67 24.79
CA GLU A 179 -32.03 0.52 25.59
C GLU A 179 -33.28 0.20 24.75
N ASN A 180 -33.12 -0.49 23.63
CA ASN A 180 -34.26 -1.01 22.86
C ASN A 180 -34.69 -2.38 23.41
N GLY A 181 -35.99 -2.67 23.37
CA GLY A 181 -36.60 -3.86 23.97
C GLY A 181 -36.28 -5.18 23.25
N GLU A 182 -35.72 -5.10 22.04
CA GLU A 182 -35.12 -6.24 21.34
C GLU A 182 -33.67 -5.94 20.91
N SER A 183 -33.32 -6.17 19.64
CA SER A 183 -31.95 -5.95 19.16
C SER A 183 -31.72 -4.47 18.84
N GLY A 184 -30.48 -4.00 18.97
CA GLY A 184 -30.14 -2.65 18.51
C GLY A 184 -30.32 -2.53 17.00
N ILE A 185 -29.65 -3.41 16.26
CA ILE A 185 -29.81 -3.57 14.81
C ILE A 185 -30.19 -5.03 14.53
N GLU A 186 -31.23 -5.23 13.75
CA GLU A 186 -31.61 -6.52 13.17
C GLU A 186 -31.58 -6.41 11.64
N VAL A 187 -30.87 -7.32 10.98
CA VAL A 187 -30.64 -7.25 9.53
C VAL A 187 -30.73 -8.61 8.86
N ILE A 188 -31.55 -8.74 7.83
CA ILE A 188 -31.54 -9.89 6.93
C ILE A 188 -30.41 -9.68 5.91
N LEU A 189 -29.41 -10.56 5.91
CA LEU A 189 -28.18 -10.35 5.14
C LEU A 189 -28.35 -10.50 3.63
N GLY A 190 -29.36 -11.22 3.16
CA GLY A 190 -29.38 -11.68 1.78
C GLY A 190 -29.35 -10.53 0.76
N LYS A 191 -28.31 -10.51 -0.10
CA LYS A 191 -27.97 -9.41 -1.03
C LYS A 191 -27.75 -8.03 -0.42
N SER A 192 -27.76 -7.89 0.89
CA SER A 192 -27.58 -6.57 1.53
C SER A 192 -26.12 -6.12 1.38
N GLU A 193 -25.91 -4.86 1.00
CA GLU A 193 -24.60 -4.22 0.82
C GLU A 193 -24.46 -3.06 1.81
N LEU A 194 -24.12 -3.36 3.07
CA LEU A 194 -24.28 -2.44 4.19
C LEU A 194 -22.98 -2.20 4.96
N ASP A 195 -22.71 -0.92 5.22
CA ASP A 195 -21.65 -0.47 6.12
C ASP A 195 -22.23 -0.10 7.49
N ILE A 196 -21.94 -0.89 8.51
CA ILE A 196 -22.29 -0.60 9.92
C ILE A 196 -21.01 -0.15 10.62
N LEU A 197 -20.84 1.16 10.77
CA LEU A 197 -19.56 1.79 11.12
C LEU A 197 -19.65 2.67 12.37
N ASN A 198 -18.66 2.59 13.26
CA ASN A 198 -18.46 3.57 14.34
C ASN A 198 -19.71 3.81 15.23
N ASN A 199 -20.59 2.82 15.37
CA ASN A 199 -21.78 2.96 16.21
C ASN A 199 -21.49 2.53 17.65
N ASP A 200 -22.16 3.15 18.61
CA ASP A 200 -22.23 2.70 20.00
C ASP A 200 -23.56 1.98 20.24
N ILE A 201 -23.51 0.65 20.33
CA ILE A 201 -24.67 -0.25 20.38
C ILE A 201 -24.68 -0.98 21.73
N ASN A 202 -25.50 -0.51 22.68
CA ASN A 202 -25.41 -1.02 24.04
C ASN A 202 -26.72 -1.14 24.79
N ARG A 203 -26.78 -2.03 25.79
CA ARG A 203 -27.94 -2.20 26.69
C ARG A 203 -29.26 -2.47 25.96
N ASN A 204 -29.23 -3.16 24.82
CA ASN A 204 -30.45 -3.64 24.20
C ASN A 204 -30.86 -4.97 24.85
N ASP A 205 -32.17 -5.21 24.97
CA ASP A 205 -32.74 -6.34 25.71
C ASP A 205 -32.60 -7.68 24.97
N SER A 206 -32.15 -7.65 23.71
CA SER A 206 -31.67 -8.80 22.96
C SER A 206 -30.19 -8.66 22.61
N SER A 207 -29.82 -8.60 21.33
CA SER A 207 -28.43 -8.54 20.87
C SER A 207 -28.07 -7.14 20.37
N GLY A 208 -26.78 -6.82 20.31
CA GLY A 208 -26.33 -5.58 19.69
C GLY A 208 -26.68 -5.54 18.21
N ILE A 209 -26.13 -6.50 17.46
CA ILE A 209 -26.45 -6.74 16.04
C ILE A 209 -26.95 -8.18 15.88
N ALA A 210 -28.13 -8.37 15.29
CA ALA A 210 -28.70 -9.66 14.96
C ALA A 210 -28.77 -9.83 13.43
N ALA A 211 -27.89 -10.66 12.88
CA ALA A 211 -27.93 -11.07 11.49
C ALA A 211 -28.93 -12.22 11.29
N GLN A 212 -29.77 -12.11 10.27
CA GLN A 212 -30.85 -13.07 9.99
C GLN A 212 -30.76 -13.67 8.60
N PHE A 213 -31.27 -14.90 8.50
CA PHE A 213 -31.38 -15.68 7.28
C PHE A 213 -32.81 -16.19 7.13
N TYR A 214 -33.35 -16.01 5.94
CA TYR A 214 -34.60 -16.63 5.49
C TYR A 214 -34.35 -17.37 4.16
N THR A 215 -35.15 -18.42 3.92
CA THR A 215 -34.97 -19.33 2.78
C THR A 215 -35.15 -18.65 1.42
N ASP A 216 -35.90 -17.55 1.35
CA ASP A 216 -36.10 -16.71 0.17
C ASP A 216 -35.03 -15.61 0.00
N THR A 217 -34.01 -15.61 0.88
CA THR A 217 -32.88 -14.65 0.91
C THR A 217 -31.53 -15.36 0.90
N ASP A 218 -31.45 -16.41 0.08
CA ASP A 218 -30.33 -17.37 0.00
C ASP A 218 -29.02 -16.83 -0.56
N LYS A 219 -29.06 -15.68 -1.25
CA LYS A 219 -27.85 -15.02 -1.74
C LYS A 219 -27.05 -14.43 -0.59
N LEU A 220 -25.73 -14.42 -0.73
CA LEU A 220 -24.83 -13.77 0.23
C LEU A 220 -25.10 -12.26 0.28
N GLY A 221 -24.86 -11.68 1.46
CA GLY A 221 -24.69 -10.24 1.62
C GLY A 221 -23.24 -9.82 1.42
N ASN A 222 -23.00 -8.52 1.50
CA ASN A 222 -21.70 -7.91 1.66
C ASN A 222 -21.81 -6.83 2.75
N VAL A 223 -21.81 -7.27 4.01
CA VAL A 223 -22.06 -6.40 5.17
C VAL A 223 -20.77 -6.18 5.95
N HIS A 224 -20.29 -4.95 6.00
CA HIS A 224 -19.09 -4.57 6.73
C HIS A 224 -19.47 -4.01 8.11
N ILE A 225 -19.04 -4.69 9.17
CA ILE A 225 -19.27 -4.28 10.56
C ILE A 225 -17.91 -3.86 11.11
N LYS A 226 -17.66 -2.54 11.17
CA LYS A 226 -16.32 -2.02 11.48
C LYS A 226 -16.35 -0.92 12.54
N ASN A 227 -15.37 -0.93 13.45
CA ASN A 227 -15.18 0.11 14.46
C ASN A 227 -16.37 0.37 15.40
N ASN A 228 -17.28 -0.60 15.57
CA ASN A 228 -18.42 -0.43 16.48
C ASN A 228 -18.03 -0.76 17.92
N ILE A 229 -18.66 -0.08 18.87
CA ILE A 229 -18.63 -0.44 20.29
C ILE A 229 -19.93 -1.19 20.58
N ILE A 230 -19.86 -2.48 20.86
CA ILE A 230 -21.04 -3.34 21.06
C ILE A 230 -20.97 -3.98 22.44
N SER A 231 -21.77 -3.48 23.39
CA SER A 231 -21.59 -3.87 24.79
C SER A 231 -22.86 -3.96 25.62
N LYS A 232 -22.81 -4.76 26.70
CA LYS A 232 -23.88 -4.80 27.72
C LYS A 232 -25.26 -5.17 27.17
N ASN A 233 -25.34 -5.85 26.03
CA ASN A 233 -26.61 -6.36 25.51
C ASN A 233 -27.00 -7.65 26.25
N SER A 234 -28.30 -7.88 26.41
CA SER A 234 -28.84 -8.98 27.24
C SER A 234 -28.65 -10.38 26.64
N ASN A 235 -28.36 -10.48 25.34
CA ASN A 235 -27.96 -11.71 24.66
C ASN A 235 -26.51 -11.61 24.18
N TYR A 236 -26.31 -11.26 22.92
CA TYR A 236 -24.99 -11.26 22.29
C TYR A 236 -24.57 -9.87 21.82
N GLY A 237 -23.27 -9.68 21.61
CA GLY A 237 -22.80 -8.54 20.83
C GLY A 237 -23.25 -8.69 19.38
N LEU A 238 -22.83 -9.79 18.75
CA LEU A 238 -23.28 -10.19 17.42
C LEU A 238 -23.92 -11.58 17.44
N ASP A 239 -25.14 -11.67 16.89
CA ASP A 239 -25.96 -12.89 16.82
C ASP A 239 -26.28 -13.25 15.37
N CYS A 240 -26.45 -14.55 15.10
CA CYS A 240 -26.79 -15.06 13.78
C CYS A 240 -27.94 -16.05 13.89
N LYS A 241 -29.11 -15.69 13.34
CA LYS A 241 -30.37 -16.43 13.52
C LYS A 241 -30.94 -16.90 12.20
N ALA A 242 -31.52 -18.10 12.20
CA ALA A 242 -32.33 -18.59 11.10
C ALA A 242 -33.74 -18.95 11.64
N PRO A 243 -34.64 -17.98 11.78
CA PRO A 243 -35.93 -18.18 12.46
C PRO A 243 -36.79 -19.29 11.84
N SER A 244 -36.70 -19.52 10.53
CA SER A 244 -37.44 -20.57 9.81
C SER A 244 -36.70 -21.93 9.75
N GLY A 245 -35.89 -22.26 10.76
CA GLY A 245 -35.17 -23.54 10.84
C GLY A 245 -33.89 -23.64 10.02
N GLY A 246 -33.59 -22.65 9.17
CA GLY A 246 -32.33 -22.53 8.44
C GLY A 246 -32.09 -23.57 7.35
N GLU A 247 -33.09 -24.37 6.99
CA GLU A 247 -33.04 -25.22 5.79
C GLU A 247 -32.73 -24.37 4.55
N GLY A 248 -31.90 -24.89 3.65
CA GLY A 248 -31.49 -24.15 2.45
C GLY A 248 -30.44 -23.04 2.68
N LYS A 249 -30.00 -22.77 3.92
CA LYS A 249 -28.92 -21.79 4.16
C LYS A 249 -27.59 -22.25 3.55
N PRO A 250 -26.93 -21.43 2.71
CA PRO A 250 -25.60 -21.77 2.20
C PRO A 250 -24.60 -22.10 3.31
N LYS A 251 -23.67 -23.01 3.00
CA LYS A 251 -22.47 -23.21 3.84
C LYS A 251 -21.67 -21.90 3.83
N GLY A 252 -21.16 -21.50 4.98
CA GLY A 252 -20.43 -20.23 5.10
C GLY A 252 -21.30 -18.97 5.09
N TYR A 253 -22.63 -19.05 4.95
CA TYR A 253 -23.49 -17.87 4.77
C TYR A 253 -23.17 -16.67 5.68
N TRP A 254 -22.98 -16.89 6.98
CA TRP A 254 -22.64 -15.84 7.94
C TRP A 254 -21.23 -15.29 7.76
N SER A 255 -20.24 -16.18 7.64
CA SER A 255 -18.83 -15.78 7.47
C SER A 255 -18.60 -15.08 6.16
N ASP A 256 -19.30 -15.48 5.11
CA ASP A 256 -19.07 -15.01 3.74
C ASP A 256 -19.90 -13.76 3.44
N SER A 257 -20.98 -13.51 4.21
CA SER A 257 -21.80 -12.31 4.07
C SER A 257 -21.37 -11.14 4.95
N MET A 258 -20.46 -11.36 5.90
CA MET A 258 -20.05 -10.34 6.88
C MET A 258 -18.55 -10.21 6.98
N GLU A 259 -18.03 -8.99 6.86
CA GLU A 259 -16.66 -8.62 7.22
C GLU A 259 -16.68 -7.93 8.57
N LEU A 260 -15.87 -8.38 9.53
CA LEU A 260 -15.85 -7.88 10.90
C LEU A 260 -14.46 -7.34 11.21
N ASN A 261 -14.31 -6.04 11.48
CA ASN A 261 -12.98 -5.44 11.64
C ASN A 261 -12.97 -4.38 12.76
N SER A 262 -12.06 -4.47 13.73
CA SER A 262 -11.87 -3.47 14.81
C SER A 262 -13.13 -3.11 15.62
N ASN A 263 -14.04 -4.04 15.84
CA ASN A 263 -15.16 -3.84 16.74
C ASN A 263 -14.75 -4.11 18.19
N LYS A 264 -15.14 -3.23 19.11
CA LYS A 264 -15.02 -3.48 20.54
C LYS A 264 -16.29 -4.18 21.03
N VAL A 265 -16.27 -5.51 21.11
CA VAL A 265 -17.41 -6.32 21.55
C VAL A 265 -17.12 -6.91 22.93
N PHE A 266 -17.85 -6.50 23.96
CA PHE A 266 -17.54 -6.87 25.35
C PHE A 266 -18.75 -6.76 26.29
N GLU A 267 -18.71 -7.47 27.42
CA GLU A 267 -19.73 -7.40 28.48
C GLU A 267 -21.16 -7.74 28.02
N ASN A 268 -21.32 -8.49 26.93
CA ASN A 268 -22.63 -8.99 26.51
C ASN A 268 -23.01 -10.24 27.33
N LYS A 269 -24.25 -10.29 27.82
CA LYS A 269 -24.64 -11.20 28.92
C LYS A 269 -24.52 -12.70 28.60
N LYS A 270 -24.81 -13.13 27.36
CA LYS A 270 -24.59 -14.52 26.95
C LYS A 270 -23.16 -14.72 26.48
N LYS A 271 -22.77 -14.09 25.36
CA LYS A 271 -21.41 -14.06 24.79
C LYS A 271 -21.26 -12.86 23.87
N ASP A 272 -20.03 -12.47 23.56
CA ASP A 272 -19.80 -11.40 22.58
C ASP A 272 -20.20 -11.81 21.15
N PHE A 273 -19.91 -13.06 20.76
CA PHE A 273 -20.31 -13.63 19.47
C PHE A 273 -21.12 -14.92 19.69
N ALA A 274 -22.28 -15.03 19.03
CA ALA A 274 -23.09 -16.24 19.11
C ALA A 274 -22.43 -17.42 18.37
N THR A 275 -22.44 -18.61 18.98
CA THR A 275 -21.89 -19.84 18.35
C THR A 275 -22.56 -20.17 17.01
N ALA A 276 -23.82 -19.77 16.83
CA ALA A 276 -24.58 -19.98 15.60
C ALA A 276 -23.97 -19.27 14.38
N CYS A 277 -23.18 -18.21 14.61
CA CYS A 277 -22.45 -17.51 13.55
C CYS A 277 -21.32 -18.35 12.94
N LYS A 278 -20.71 -19.24 13.73
CA LYS A 278 -19.59 -20.11 13.31
C LYS A 278 -18.40 -19.34 12.70
N PHE A 279 -18.08 -18.16 13.24
CA PHE A 279 -16.80 -17.52 12.93
C PHE A 279 -15.67 -18.35 13.52
N ASP A 280 -14.59 -18.49 12.77
CA ASP A 280 -13.36 -19.10 13.25
C ASP A 280 -12.63 -18.15 14.23
N GLU A 281 -11.61 -18.69 14.91
CA GLU A 281 -10.85 -17.93 15.91
C GLU A 281 -10.13 -16.73 15.28
N ASP A 282 -9.61 -16.89 14.06
CA ASP A 282 -8.91 -15.82 13.32
C ASP A 282 -9.85 -14.66 13.01
N LYS A 283 -11.08 -14.95 12.55
CA LYS A 283 -12.10 -13.94 12.26
C LYS A 283 -12.58 -13.25 13.53
N ILE A 284 -12.70 -13.94 14.66
CA ILE A 284 -13.02 -13.30 15.95
C ILE A 284 -11.86 -12.42 16.42
N ALA A 285 -10.62 -12.88 16.26
CA ALA A 285 -9.43 -12.11 16.59
C ALA A 285 -9.34 -10.83 15.75
N ASP A 286 -9.48 -10.91 14.42
CA ASP A 286 -9.49 -9.72 13.54
C ASP A 286 -10.72 -8.83 13.76
N ALA A 287 -11.88 -9.43 14.06
CA ALA A 287 -13.10 -8.70 14.39
C ALA A 287 -12.93 -7.78 15.59
N THR A 288 -12.02 -8.10 16.51
CA THR A 288 -11.80 -7.38 17.77
C THR A 288 -10.45 -6.69 17.87
N LYS A 289 -9.57 -6.91 16.89
CA LYS A 289 -8.22 -6.33 16.86
C LYS A 289 -8.28 -4.81 16.93
N THR A 290 -7.60 -4.27 17.93
CA THR A 290 -7.47 -2.82 18.13
C THR A 290 -6.69 -2.20 16.97
N LYS A 291 -6.80 -0.88 16.82
CA LYS A 291 -6.05 -0.14 15.81
C LYS A 291 -4.54 -0.30 16.05
N GLU A 292 -4.12 -0.21 17.30
CA GLU A 292 -2.73 -0.36 17.73
C GLU A 292 -2.18 -1.75 17.41
N GLU A 293 -2.95 -2.81 17.64
CA GLU A 293 -2.54 -4.19 17.30
C GLU A 293 -2.38 -4.41 15.80
N ARG A 294 -3.13 -3.69 14.95
CA ARG A 294 -2.95 -3.76 13.49
C ARG A 294 -1.76 -2.95 13.00
N GLU A 295 -1.56 -1.75 13.55
CA GLU A 295 -0.36 -0.95 13.27
C GLU A 295 0.91 -1.71 13.69
N ALA A 296 0.87 -2.43 14.80
CA ALA A 296 1.98 -3.28 15.25
C ALA A 296 2.24 -4.47 14.31
N GLU A 297 1.19 -5.14 13.81
CA GLU A 297 1.34 -6.23 12.84
C GLU A 297 1.92 -5.76 11.50
N LEU A 298 1.45 -4.60 11.01
CA LEU A 298 1.99 -3.99 9.80
C LEU A 298 3.47 -3.64 9.97
N ALA A 299 3.84 -3.01 11.09
CA ALA A 299 5.23 -2.69 11.39
C ALA A 299 6.11 -3.95 11.52
N ALA A 300 5.59 -5.03 12.09
CA ALA A 300 6.30 -6.31 12.18
C ALA A 300 6.53 -6.95 10.80
N LEU A 301 5.57 -6.82 9.88
CA LEU A 301 5.69 -7.29 8.51
C LEU A 301 6.77 -6.49 7.75
N GLU A 302 6.73 -5.16 7.85
CA GLU A 302 7.72 -4.26 7.24
C GLU A 302 9.15 -4.56 7.75
N GLU A 303 9.32 -4.79 9.05
CA GLU A 303 10.63 -5.14 9.60
C GLU A 303 11.11 -6.52 9.12
N LYS A 304 10.20 -7.50 8.98
CA LYS A 304 10.56 -8.81 8.42
C LYS A 304 11.06 -8.69 6.97
N GLU A 305 10.35 -7.95 6.13
CA GLU A 305 10.77 -7.71 4.74
C GLU A 305 12.12 -6.99 4.67
N ARG A 306 12.36 -6.04 5.57
CA ARG A 306 13.65 -5.35 5.69
C ARG A 306 14.79 -6.30 6.07
N GLN A 307 14.57 -7.21 7.03
CA GLN A 307 15.59 -8.20 7.43
C GLN A 307 15.91 -9.18 6.30
N GLU A 308 14.90 -9.60 5.54
CA GLU A 308 15.10 -10.44 4.36
C GLU A 308 15.95 -9.72 3.30
N ALA A 309 15.66 -8.45 3.01
CA ALA A 309 16.44 -7.63 2.08
C ALA A 309 17.90 -7.43 2.52
N LEU A 310 18.14 -7.17 3.82
CA LEU A 310 19.49 -7.08 4.39
C LEU A 310 20.26 -8.39 4.20
N SER A 311 19.62 -9.53 4.43
CA SER A 311 20.25 -10.85 4.26
C SER A 311 20.67 -11.13 2.81
N VAL A 312 19.90 -10.65 1.83
CA VAL A 312 20.25 -10.74 0.41
C VAL A 312 21.46 -9.87 0.10
N LEU A 313 21.46 -8.62 0.57
CA LEU A 313 22.57 -7.69 0.38
C LEU A 313 23.89 -8.21 1.00
N GLU A 314 23.83 -8.85 2.18
CA GLU A 314 24.99 -9.46 2.81
C GLU A 314 25.56 -10.63 1.99
N LYS A 315 24.69 -11.47 1.41
CA LYS A 315 25.10 -12.56 0.52
C LYS A 315 25.76 -12.03 -0.76
N GLU A 316 25.19 -10.97 -1.36
CA GLU A 316 25.76 -10.34 -2.55
C GLU A 316 27.14 -9.74 -2.27
N LYS A 317 27.30 -9.00 -1.16
CA LYS A 317 28.61 -8.47 -0.74
C LYS A 317 29.64 -9.56 -0.50
N LYS A 318 29.23 -10.67 0.11
CA LYS A 318 30.12 -11.83 0.33
C LYS A 318 30.57 -12.43 -1.00
N LEU A 319 29.65 -12.61 -1.95
CA LEU A 319 29.97 -13.15 -3.28
C LEU A 319 30.91 -12.21 -4.05
N GLN A 320 30.71 -10.90 -3.97
CA GLN A 320 31.61 -9.91 -4.59
C GLN A 320 33.01 -9.95 -3.97
N LEU A 321 33.10 -10.06 -2.65
CA LEU A 321 34.40 -10.17 -1.96
C LEU A 321 35.13 -11.48 -2.32
N GLU A 322 34.40 -12.59 -2.42
CA GLU A 322 34.97 -13.88 -2.85
C GLU A 322 35.45 -13.82 -4.31
N ALA A 323 34.70 -13.18 -5.20
CA ALA A 323 35.11 -12.96 -6.59
C ALA A 323 36.34 -12.05 -6.70
N GLN A 324 36.41 -10.98 -5.89
CA GLN A 324 37.57 -10.10 -5.85
C GLN A 324 38.83 -10.84 -5.38
N LYS A 325 38.73 -11.61 -4.29
CA LYS A 325 39.85 -12.42 -3.79
C LYS A 325 40.32 -13.46 -4.80
N ALA A 326 39.40 -14.14 -5.48
CA ALA A 326 39.74 -15.12 -6.51
C ALA A 326 40.47 -14.47 -7.70
N GLU A 327 40.10 -13.24 -8.05
CA GLU A 327 40.80 -12.48 -9.10
C GLU A 327 42.18 -12.01 -8.66
N GLU A 328 42.32 -11.51 -7.43
CA GLU A 328 43.62 -11.15 -6.83
C GLU A 328 44.58 -12.37 -6.79
N GLU A 329 44.09 -13.55 -6.38
CA GLU A 329 44.86 -14.80 -6.40
C GLU A 329 45.25 -15.23 -7.83
N ARG A 330 44.35 -15.03 -8.81
CA ARG A 330 44.63 -15.34 -10.22
C ARG A 330 45.72 -14.45 -10.78
N ILE A 331 45.68 -13.15 -10.49
CA ILE A 331 46.69 -12.17 -10.90
C ILE A 331 48.05 -12.52 -10.26
N ALA A 332 48.08 -12.75 -8.94
CA ALA A 332 49.31 -13.11 -8.24
C ALA A 332 49.97 -14.38 -8.80
N LYS A 333 49.18 -15.36 -9.24
CA LYS A 333 49.70 -16.56 -9.90
C LYS A 333 50.33 -16.26 -11.26
N ILE A 334 49.68 -15.41 -12.06
CA ILE A 334 50.23 -14.97 -13.36
C ILE A 334 51.55 -14.23 -13.14
N ASP A 335 51.59 -13.28 -12.21
CA ASP A 335 52.80 -12.50 -11.90
C ASP A 335 53.96 -13.42 -11.47
N ALA A 336 53.69 -14.42 -10.64
CA ALA A 336 54.70 -15.40 -10.22
C ALA A 336 55.19 -16.29 -11.38
N GLU A 337 54.29 -16.73 -12.27
CA GLU A 337 54.64 -17.53 -13.46
C GLU A 337 55.49 -16.72 -14.45
N GLU A 338 55.08 -15.49 -14.74
CA GLU A 338 55.81 -14.58 -15.63
C GLU A 338 57.20 -14.23 -15.06
N LYS A 339 57.28 -13.90 -13.76
CA LYS A 339 58.55 -13.67 -13.08
C LYS A 339 59.48 -14.88 -13.17
N ALA A 340 58.97 -16.10 -12.95
CA ALA A 340 59.78 -17.31 -13.03
C ALA A 340 60.35 -17.55 -14.44
N ILE A 341 59.57 -17.23 -15.48
CA ILE A 341 60.02 -17.33 -16.87
C ILE A 341 61.11 -16.30 -17.17
N ILE A 342 60.92 -15.05 -16.72
CA ILE A 342 61.92 -13.99 -16.87
C ILE A 342 63.20 -14.33 -16.10
N ASP A 343 63.10 -14.83 -14.86
CA ASP A 343 64.25 -15.25 -14.05
C ASP A 343 65.04 -16.37 -14.75
N ASN A 344 64.37 -17.29 -15.45
CA ASN A 344 65.05 -18.32 -16.24
C ASN A 344 65.74 -17.76 -17.49
N LEU A 345 65.05 -16.91 -18.25
CA LEU A 345 65.63 -16.22 -19.41
C LEU A 345 66.84 -15.38 -19.00
N SER A 346 66.74 -14.67 -17.88
CA SER A 346 67.81 -13.87 -17.29
C SER A 346 69.05 -14.72 -17.01
N LYS A 347 68.90 -15.88 -16.34
CA LYS A 347 70.01 -16.83 -16.11
C LYS A 347 70.66 -17.33 -17.40
N GLU A 348 69.85 -17.64 -18.42
CA GLU A 348 70.38 -18.04 -19.72
C GLU A 348 71.21 -16.92 -20.37
N VAL A 349 70.69 -15.69 -20.36
CA VAL A 349 71.40 -14.51 -20.88
C VAL A 349 72.66 -14.23 -20.07
N GLU A 350 72.66 -14.38 -18.74
CA GLU A 350 73.85 -14.20 -17.90
C GLU A 350 74.94 -15.23 -18.20
N ALA A 351 74.57 -16.51 -18.37
CA ALA A 351 75.50 -17.56 -18.76
C ALA A 351 76.10 -17.24 -20.13
N MET A 352 75.25 -16.86 -21.09
CA MET A 352 75.68 -16.47 -22.43
C MET A 352 76.59 -15.24 -22.41
N LEU A 353 76.28 -14.21 -21.61
CA LEU A 353 77.12 -13.01 -21.43
C LEU A 353 78.47 -13.35 -20.80
N THR A 354 78.51 -14.32 -19.88
CA THR A 354 79.75 -14.82 -19.29
C THR A 354 80.64 -15.47 -20.35
N ASP A 355 80.06 -16.31 -21.22
CA ASP A 355 80.76 -16.86 -22.38
C ASP A 355 81.21 -15.75 -23.34
N GLY A 356 80.37 -14.72 -23.56
CA GLY A 356 80.69 -13.53 -24.33
C GLY A 356 81.93 -12.79 -23.80
N LYS A 357 82.02 -12.59 -22.48
CA LYS A 357 83.20 -11.99 -21.83
C LYS A 357 84.45 -12.85 -21.95
N ASN A 358 84.33 -14.18 -21.88
CA ASN A 358 85.45 -15.08 -22.12
C ASN A 358 85.97 -14.96 -23.58
N LEU A 359 85.06 -14.82 -24.55
CA LEU A 359 85.42 -14.56 -25.95
C LEU A 359 86.08 -13.19 -26.11
N GLU A 360 85.55 -12.15 -25.46
CA GLU A 360 86.14 -10.81 -25.41
C GLU A 360 87.58 -10.85 -24.89
N GLU A 361 87.85 -11.53 -23.77
CA GLU A 361 89.20 -11.69 -23.21
C GLU A 361 90.16 -12.40 -24.17
N LYS A 362 89.68 -13.46 -24.84
CA LYS A 362 90.46 -14.18 -25.85
C LYS A 362 90.85 -13.27 -27.02
N ILE A 363 89.93 -12.41 -27.48
CA ILE A 363 90.20 -11.41 -28.53
C ILE A 363 91.20 -10.36 -28.04
N LYS A 364 91.05 -9.86 -26.80
CA LYS A 364 91.98 -8.90 -26.18
C LYS A 364 93.41 -9.45 -26.09
N ASN A 365 93.55 -10.70 -25.63
CA ASN A 365 94.83 -11.34 -25.31
C ASN A 365 95.58 -11.93 -26.52
N ARG A 366 95.03 -11.84 -27.74
CA ARG A 366 95.71 -12.32 -28.95
C ARG A 366 97.00 -11.53 -29.21
N SER A 367 98.11 -12.24 -29.46
CA SER A 367 99.44 -11.64 -29.56
C SER A 367 99.57 -10.59 -30.68
N ALA A 368 100.36 -9.54 -30.45
CA ALA A 368 100.61 -8.47 -31.41
C ALA A 368 101.21 -8.99 -32.73
N TRP A 369 102.09 -10.00 -32.65
CA TRP A 369 102.67 -10.66 -33.83
C TRP A 369 101.60 -11.35 -34.67
N THR A 370 100.68 -12.10 -34.03
CA THR A 370 99.59 -12.78 -34.72
C THR A 370 98.61 -11.78 -35.35
N LYS A 371 98.30 -10.67 -34.66
CA LYS A 371 97.42 -9.61 -35.19
C LYS A 371 98.03 -8.93 -36.42
N PHE A 372 99.35 -8.73 -36.46
CA PHE A 372 100.03 -8.11 -37.59
C PHE A 372 100.00 -8.97 -38.87
N PHE A 373 100.27 -10.27 -38.76
CA PHE A 373 100.36 -11.16 -39.93
C PHE A 373 99.06 -11.83 -40.35
N ILE A 374 98.16 -12.13 -39.40
CA ILE A 374 96.93 -12.92 -39.63
C ILE A 374 95.67 -12.05 -39.47
N GLY A 375 95.76 -10.90 -38.81
CA GLY A 375 94.62 -10.03 -38.51
C GLY A 375 93.95 -10.34 -37.17
N GLU A 376 92.81 -9.69 -36.91
CA GLU A 376 91.99 -9.92 -35.72
C GLU A 376 91.39 -11.34 -35.71
N ASP A 377 90.83 -11.76 -34.56
CA ASP A 377 90.14 -13.06 -34.41
C ASP A 377 88.72 -13.00 -34.98
N TYR A 378 88.64 -12.80 -36.31
CA TYR A 378 87.37 -12.62 -37.02
C TYR A 378 86.39 -13.77 -36.77
N LYS A 379 86.88 -15.01 -36.63
CA LYS A 379 86.02 -16.15 -36.29
C LYS A 379 85.39 -16.00 -34.90
N THR A 380 86.18 -15.61 -33.90
CA THR A 380 85.70 -15.39 -32.53
C THR A 380 84.83 -14.13 -32.44
N VAL A 381 85.14 -13.09 -33.23
CA VAL A 381 84.33 -11.87 -33.37
C VAL A 381 82.95 -12.17 -33.96
N ILE A 382 82.87 -12.92 -35.07
CA ILE A 382 81.59 -13.34 -35.68
C ILE A 382 80.75 -14.15 -34.68
N ILE A 383 81.37 -15.07 -33.93
CA ILE A 383 80.67 -15.83 -32.88
C ILE A 383 80.11 -14.90 -31.79
N LEU A 384 80.87 -13.86 -31.40
CA LEU A 384 80.40 -12.87 -30.42
C LEU A 384 79.28 -11.98 -30.97
N GLU A 385 79.35 -11.57 -32.24
CA GLU A 385 78.28 -10.84 -32.96
C GLU A 385 76.98 -11.66 -33.04
N GLU A 386 77.07 -12.93 -33.45
CA GLU A 386 75.92 -13.86 -33.50
C GLU A 386 75.30 -14.06 -32.11
N ASN A 387 76.13 -14.24 -31.08
CA ASN A 387 75.69 -14.37 -29.71
C ASN A 387 74.96 -13.11 -29.22
N LEU A 388 75.47 -11.91 -29.50
CA LEU A 388 74.85 -10.63 -29.11
C LEU A 388 73.46 -10.41 -29.71
N THR A 389 73.22 -10.95 -30.91
CA THR A 389 71.89 -10.98 -31.53
C THR A 389 70.94 -11.84 -30.69
N GLY A 390 71.37 -13.05 -30.33
CA GLY A 390 70.60 -13.95 -29.46
C GLY A 390 70.37 -13.40 -28.04
N TYR A 391 71.29 -12.58 -27.51
CA TYR A 391 71.06 -11.88 -26.23
C TYR A 391 69.94 -10.85 -26.37
N GLY A 392 69.96 -10.10 -27.47
CA GLY A 392 68.95 -9.07 -27.77
C GLY A 392 67.55 -9.65 -27.86
N GLU A 393 67.38 -10.75 -28.61
CA GLU A 393 66.09 -11.43 -28.77
C GLU A 393 65.53 -11.92 -27.43
N LYS A 394 66.37 -12.49 -26.55
CA LYS A 394 65.94 -12.93 -25.22
C LYS A 394 65.60 -11.75 -24.28
N ILE A 395 66.34 -10.66 -24.36
CA ILE A 395 66.06 -9.43 -23.61
C ILE A 395 64.74 -8.80 -24.06
N GLU A 396 64.47 -8.79 -25.36
CA GLU A 396 63.20 -8.33 -25.93
C GLU A 396 62.03 -9.22 -25.49
N LEU A 397 62.21 -10.55 -25.47
CA LEU A 397 61.20 -11.47 -24.94
C LEU A 397 60.90 -11.22 -23.45
N MET A 398 61.91 -10.88 -22.65
CA MET A 398 61.71 -10.49 -21.24
C MET A 398 60.94 -9.17 -21.12
N GLU A 399 61.24 -8.18 -21.98
CA GLU A 399 60.53 -6.91 -22.07
C GLU A 399 59.05 -7.07 -22.46
N ASP A 400 58.74 -8.00 -23.36
CA ASP A 400 57.36 -8.30 -23.72
C ASP A 400 56.63 -8.99 -22.58
N ARG A 401 57.26 -9.98 -21.94
CA ARG A 401 56.65 -10.75 -20.85
C ARG A 401 56.38 -9.93 -19.60
N LYS A 402 57.25 -8.97 -19.26
CA LYS A 402 57.02 -8.12 -18.09
C LYS A 402 55.72 -7.31 -18.18
N ASN A 403 55.20 -7.04 -19.39
CA ASN A 403 53.95 -6.32 -19.57
C ASN A 403 52.72 -7.12 -19.08
N ASN A 404 52.88 -8.42 -18.83
CA ASN A 404 51.85 -9.26 -18.23
C ASN A 404 51.91 -9.27 -16.69
N ILE A 405 52.90 -8.60 -16.09
CA ILE A 405 53.07 -8.50 -14.63
C ILE A 405 52.31 -7.28 -14.12
N ALA A 406 51.38 -7.50 -13.19
CA ALA A 406 50.59 -6.46 -12.56
C ALA A 406 51.20 -5.96 -11.24
N ASP A 407 51.84 -6.83 -10.44
CA ASP A 407 52.48 -6.43 -9.18
C ASP A 407 53.66 -5.47 -9.41
N GLU A 408 53.55 -4.27 -8.86
CA GLU A 408 54.53 -3.18 -9.04
C GLU A 408 55.91 -3.51 -8.45
N ASN A 409 55.98 -4.31 -7.37
CA ASN A 409 57.26 -4.68 -6.77
C ASN A 409 57.98 -5.70 -7.65
N ILE A 410 57.26 -6.74 -8.11
CA ILE A 410 57.81 -7.72 -9.05
C ILE A 410 58.24 -7.03 -10.34
N LEU A 411 57.42 -6.13 -10.86
CA LEU A 411 57.75 -5.37 -12.07
C LEU A 411 59.00 -4.52 -11.88
N SER A 412 59.19 -3.90 -10.71
CA SER A 412 60.41 -3.15 -10.38
C SER A 412 61.64 -4.05 -10.36
N GLU A 413 61.57 -5.23 -9.72
CA GLU A 413 62.66 -6.20 -9.69
C GLU A 413 63.05 -6.66 -11.11
N VAL A 414 62.05 -7.02 -11.92
CA VAL A 414 62.23 -7.44 -13.31
C VAL A 414 62.86 -6.33 -14.16
N ASN A 415 62.43 -5.09 -13.99
CA ASN A 415 63.00 -3.94 -14.69
C ASN A 415 64.48 -3.75 -14.37
N GLU A 416 64.86 -3.85 -13.09
CA GLU A 416 66.26 -3.73 -12.66
C GLU A 416 67.11 -4.87 -13.24
N GLN A 417 66.60 -6.11 -13.21
CA GLN A 417 67.27 -7.25 -13.83
C GLN A 417 67.50 -7.05 -15.33
N ILE A 418 66.46 -6.68 -16.09
CA ILE A 418 66.55 -6.46 -17.53
C ILE A 418 67.54 -5.32 -17.85
N LEU A 419 67.51 -4.23 -17.07
CA LEU A 419 68.43 -3.10 -17.25
C LEU A 419 69.90 -3.53 -17.09
N ASN A 420 70.21 -4.28 -16.03
CA ASN A 420 71.56 -4.81 -15.79
C ASN A 420 72.04 -5.70 -16.96
N LEU A 421 71.17 -6.54 -17.51
CA LEU A 421 71.51 -7.37 -18.69
C LEU A 421 71.75 -6.54 -19.94
N LYS A 422 70.96 -5.47 -20.15
CA LYS A 422 71.17 -4.53 -21.25
C LYS A 422 72.51 -3.83 -21.14
N GLU A 423 72.87 -3.33 -19.96
CA GLU A 423 74.17 -2.70 -19.71
C GLU A 423 75.34 -3.66 -19.99
N LYS A 424 75.28 -4.90 -19.46
CA LYS A 424 76.30 -5.93 -19.73
C LYS A 424 76.41 -6.29 -21.21
N ARG A 425 75.30 -6.31 -21.95
CA ARG A 425 75.29 -6.54 -23.40
C ARG A 425 75.92 -5.35 -24.14
N GLU A 426 75.55 -4.14 -23.76
CA GLU A 426 76.04 -2.90 -24.34
C GLU A 426 77.55 -2.76 -24.19
N ASP A 427 78.13 -3.20 -23.06
CA ASP A 427 79.59 -3.29 -22.88
C ASP A 427 80.27 -4.14 -23.98
N LEU A 428 79.68 -5.29 -24.32
CA LEU A 428 80.21 -6.19 -25.36
C LEU A 428 79.99 -5.63 -26.78
N VAL A 429 78.87 -4.95 -27.02
CA VAL A 429 78.61 -4.22 -28.28
C VAL A 429 79.65 -3.13 -28.48
N ASN A 430 79.84 -2.26 -27.49
CA ASN A 430 80.84 -1.20 -27.52
C ASN A 430 82.27 -1.74 -27.72
N PHE A 431 82.58 -2.90 -27.12
CA PHE A 431 83.85 -3.57 -27.35
C PHE A 431 84.05 -3.93 -28.83
N LEU A 432 83.02 -4.50 -29.49
CA LEU A 432 83.07 -4.85 -30.90
C LEU A 432 83.16 -3.64 -31.81
N ASP A 433 82.38 -2.59 -31.55
CA ASP A 433 82.39 -1.37 -32.36
C ASP A 433 83.78 -0.69 -32.34
N SER A 434 84.44 -0.65 -31.18
CA SER A 434 85.82 -0.13 -31.03
C SER A 434 86.88 -0.92 -31.84
N ARG A 435 86.51 -2.10 -32.34
CA ARG A 435 87.33 -2.97 -33.17
C ARG A 435 87.00 -2.82 -34.66
N GLU A 436 85.74 -2.58 -35.02
CA GLU A 436 85.35 -2.29 -36.41
C GLU A 436 86.00 -0.99 -36.92
N GLU A 437 86.20 0.01 -36.06
CA GLU A 437 86.90 1.26 -36.42
C GLU A 437 88.40 1.07 -36.74
N ARG A 438 88.99 -0.11 -36.48
CA ARG A 438 90.36 -0.45 -36.85
C ARG A 438 90.40 -1.10 -38.23
N PHE A 439 90.07 -0.33 -39.26
CA PHE A 439 90.04 -0.80 -40.65
C PHE A 439 91.39 -1.42 -41.09
N SER A 440 91.37 -2.69 -41.52
CA SER A 440 92.51 -3.40 -42.12
C SER A 440 92.13 -3.91 -43.52
N LEU A 441 92.91 -3.55 -44.54
CA LEU A 441 92.68 -3.91 -45.96
C LEU A 441 92.61 -5.43 -46.21
N LEU A 442 93.27 -6.24 -45.37
CA LEU A 442 93.20 -7.71 -45.41
C LEU A 442 91.91 -8.25 -44.75
N GLY A 443 91.38 -7.56 -43.75
CA GLY A 443 90.11 -7.91 -43.10
C GLY A 443 88.91 -7.73 -44.03
N TRP A 444 88.89 -6.65 -44.81
CA TRP A 444 87.87 -6.42 -45.85
C TRP A 444 87.88 -7.51 -46.93
N PHE A 445 89.06 -8.02 -47.28
CA PHE A 445 89.22 -9.09 -48.27
C PHE A 445 88.70 -10.43 -47.76
N LEU A 446 88.92 -10.78 -46.48
CA LEU A 446 88.49 -12.07 -45.91
C LEU A 446 86.98 -12.11 -45.60
N ARG A 447 86.37 -10.99 -45.13
CA ARG A 447 84.92 -10.89 -44.85
C ARG A 447 84.03 -11.10 -46.09
N ARG A 448 84.57 -10.97 -47.30
CA ARG A 448 83.85 -11.12 -48.58
C ARG A 448 83.85 -12.56 -49.14
N PHE A 449 84.62 -13.48 -48.57
CA PHE A 449 84.81 -14.83 -49.13
C PHE A 449 84.51 -16.01 -48.17
N ASN A 450 83.94 -15.78 -46.98
CA ASN A 450 83.54 -16.84 -46.02
C ASN A 450 84.60 -17.96 -45.85
N LEU A 451 85.82 -17.57 -45.45
CA LEU A 451 86.88 -18.48 -45.02
C LEU A 451 87.29 -18.18 -43.58
#